data_AF-A0ABD6YSK8-F1
#
_entry.id   AF-A0ABD6YSK8-F1
#
_cell.length_a   1.000
_cell.length_b   1.000
_cell.length_c   1.000
_cell.angle_alpha   90.00
_cell.angle_beta   90.00
_cell.angle_gamma   90.00
#
_symmetry.space_group_name_H-M   'P 1'
#
loop_
_entity.id
_entity.type
_entity.pdbx_description
1 polymer ?
#
loop_
_entity_poly.entity_id
_entity_poly.type
_entity_poly.pdbx_seq_one_letter_code
_entity_poly.pdbx_strand_id
1 'polypeptide(L)'
;MKHTENEIRVIALKILKDIDGQFYRDNCIDSITFHKNDELNFPIKKTIDTWAISINSLFDNRDFLIISDDTGEPIYYQNFNYITTEIIKKDDGIYDYKE
;
A
#
# COMPACT_ATOMS: atom_id res chain seq x y z
N MET A 1 6.76 -12.75 -8.02
CA MET A 1 5.52 -12.31 -8.69
C MET A 1 4.47 -13.40 -8.61
N LYS A 2 3.73 -13.40 -7.51
CA LYS A 2 2.58 -14.27 -7.26
C LYS A 2 1.26 -13.58 -7.57
N HIS A 3 1.23 -12.26 -7.50
CA HIS A 3 0.09 -11.45 -7.90
C HIS A 3 0.35 -10.74 -9.23
N THR A 4 -0.71 -10.32 -9.89
CA THR A 4 -0.67 -9.46 -11.08
C THR A 4 -0.91 -8.00 -10.69
N GLU A 5 -0.51 -7.07 -11.56
CA GLU A 5 -0.77 -5.64 -11.34
C GLU A 5 -2.27 -5.35 -11.12
N ASN A 6 -3.14 -6.03 -11.87
CA ASN A 6 -4.59 -5.84 -11.75
C ASN A 6 -5.14 -6.33 -10.41
N GLU A 7 -4.67 -7.47 -9.91
CA GLU A 7 -5.06 -7.97 -8.57
C GLU A 7 -4.59 -7.00 -7.49
N ILE A 8 -3.34 -6.52 -7.58
CA ILE A 8 -2.78 -5.54 -6.66
C ILE A 8 -3.53 -4.21 -6.73
N ARG A 9 -3.97 -3.77 -7.91
CA ARG A 9 -4.79 -2.57 -8.07
C ARG A 9 -6.12 -2.68 -7.31
N VAL A 10 -6.80 -3.82 -7.44
CA VAL A 10 -8.07 -4.07 -6.73
C VAL A 10 -7.85 -4.08 -5.21
N ILE A 11 -6.79 -4.74 -4.75
CA ILE A 11 -6.41 -4.80 -3.34
C ILE A 11 -6.08 -3.40 -2.82
N ALA A 12 -5.24 -2.64 -3.52
CA ALA A 12 -4.83 -1.28 -3.15
C ALA A 12 -6.03 -0.35 -3.04
N LEU A 13 -6.96 -0.37 -4.01
CA LEU A 13 -8.19 0.43 -3.94
C LEU A 13 -9.05 0.08 -2.73
N LYS A 14 -9.13 -1.20 -2.35
CA LYS A 14 -9.84 -1.61 -1.14
C LYS A 14 -9.16 -1.04 0.11
N ILE A 15 -7.85 -1.22 0.25
CA ILE A 15 -7.08 -0.72 1.39
C ILE A 15 -7.26 0.79 1.54
N LEU A 16 -7.14 1.56 0.45
CA LEU A 16 -7.28 3.02 0.47
C LEU A 16 -8.69 3.46 0.86
N LYS A 17 -9.72 2.73 0.44
CA LYS A 17 -11.10 2.98 0.84
C LYS A 17 -11.32 2.72 2.33
N ASP A 18 -10.70 1.66 2.85
CA ASP A 18 -10.85 1.25 4.25
C ASP A 18 -10.12 2.23 5.20
N ILE A 19 -8.88 2.63 4.89
CA ILE A 19 -8.08 3.49 5.78
C ILE A 19 -8.50 4.97 5.75
N ASP A 20 -8.86 5.52 4.58
CA ASP A 20 -9.07 6.96 4.39
C ASP A 20 -9.91 7.27 3.12
N GLY A 21 -10.95 6.47 2.85
CA GLY A 21 -11.69 6.49 1.59
C GLY A 21 -12.33 7.81 1.17
N GLN A 22 -12.47 8.77 2.09
CA GLN A 22 -12.94 10.13 1.76
C GLN A 22 -11.91 10.95 0.96
N PHE A 23 -10.63 10.59 1.03
CA PHE A 23 -9.54 11.32 0.38
C PHE A 23 -9.10 10.69 -0.95
N TYR A 24 -9.44 9.42 -1.18
CA TYR A 24 -9.00 8.67 -2.34
C TYR A 24 -10.14 8.38 -3.32
N ARG A 25 -10.01 8.89 -4.54
CA ARG A 25 -10.93 8.59 -5.66
C ARG A 25 -10.55 7.29 -6.34
N ASP A 26 -11.45 6.68 -7.11
CA ASP A 26 -11.18 5.42 -7.84
C ASP A 26 -10.00 5.51 -8.82
N ASN A 27 -9.65 6.73 -9.26
CA ASN A 27 -8.51 7.00 -10.15
C ASN A 27 -7.28 7.56 -9.41
N CYS A 28 -7.18 7.42 -8.09
CA CYS A 28 -6.05 7.93 -7.32
C CYS A 28 -4.73 7.17 -7.55
N ILE A 29 -4.78 5.93 -8.04
CA ILE A 29 -3.57 5.14 -8.30
C ILE A 29 -2.93 5.59 -9.61
N ASP A 30 -1.74 6.20 -9.50
CA ASP A 30 -0.93 6.69 -10.60
C ASP A 30 -0.15 5.56 -11.27
N SER A 31 0.58 4.78 -10.48
CA SER A 31 1.39 3.66 -10.97
C SER A 31 1.52 2.55 -9.93
N ILE A 32 1.77 1.32 -10.42
CA ILE A 32 2.01 0.13 -9.61
C ILE A 32 3.29 -0.51 -10.15
N THR A 33 4.29 -0.70 -9.29
CA THR A 33 5.60 -1.25 -9.68
C THR A 33 5.94 -2.44 -8.81
N PHE A 34 6.37 -3.53 -9.45
CA PHE A 34 6.87 -4.71 -8.75
C PHE A 34 8.36 -4.56 -8.45
N HIS A 35 8.75 -4.83 -7.20
CA HIS A 35 10.13 -4.84 -6.75
C HIS A 35 10.49 -6.23 -6.23
N LYS A 36 11.51 -6.83 -6.85
CA LYS A 36 12.05 -8.12 -6.43
C LYS A 36 13.16 -7.92 -5.41
N ASN A 37 13.16 -8.72 -4.34
CA ASN A 37 14.13 -8.64 -3.25
C ASN A 37 14.26 -7.23 -2.65
N ASP A 38 13.12 -6.59 -2.39
CA ASP A 38 13.07 -5.27 -1.78
C ASP A 38 13.51 -5.34 -0.31
N GLU A 39 14.40 -4.43 0.10
CA GLU A 39 14.92 -4.36 1.47
C GLU A 39 14.05 -3.43 2.32
N LEU A 40 13.11 -4.02 3.04
CA LEU A 40 12.27 -3.28 3.95
C LEU A 40 13.01 -2.99 5.25
N ASN A 41 13.03 -1.72 5.66
CA ASN A 41 13.53 -1.29 6.97
C ASN A 41 12.39 -1.01 7.97
N PHE A 42 11.13 -1.10 7.52
CA PHE A 42 9.92 -0.89 8.32
C PHE A 42 8.79 -1.81 7.81
N PRO A 43 7.90 -2.30 8.68
CA PRO A 43 7.97 -2.28 10.15
C PRO A 43 8.99 -3.31 10.70
N ILE A 44 9.37 -4.30 9.89
CA ILE A 44 10.32 -5.35 10.25
C ILE A 44 11.40 -5.39 9.18
N LYS A 45 12.67 -5.47 9.59
CA LYS A 45 13.79 -5.59 8.67
C LYS A 45 13.77 -6.96 7.98
N LYS A 46 13.44 -6.96 6.69
CA LYS A 46 13.42 -8.19 5.87
C LYS A 46 13.58 -7.87 4.39
N THR A 47 14.12 -8.82 3.64
CA THR A 47 14.16 -8.77 2.18
C THR A 47 13.01 -9.60 1.64
N ILE A 48 12.06 -8.98 0.95
CA ILE A 48 10.89 -9.67 0.35
C ILE A 48 10.52 -9.04 -1.00
N ASP A 49 9.75 -9.76 -1.80
CA ASP A 49 9.16 -9.21 -3.01
C ASP A 49 7.95 -8.32 -2.65
N THR A 50 7.91 -7.11 -3.20
CA THR A 50 6.90 -6.09 -2.88
C THR A 50 6.29 -5.46 -4.13
N TRP A 51 5.13 -4.86 -3.92
CA TRP A 51 4.48 -3.96 -4.85
C TRP A 51 4.47 -2.57 -4.26
N ALA A 52 5.01 -1.59 -5.00
CA ALA A 52 4.94 -0.18 -4.67
C ALA A 52 3.85 0.50 -5.50
N ILE A 53 2.87 1.09 -4.82
CA ILE A 53 1.74 1.77 -5.43
C ILE A 53 1.91 3.27 -5.18
N SER A 54 2.07 4.04 -6.25
CA SER A 54 2.10 5.50 -6.21
C SER A 54 0.67 6.03 -6.28
N ILE A 55 0.32 6.89 -5.32
CA ILE A 55 -1.03 7.42 -5.14
C ILE A 55 -0.99 8.94 -5.29
N ASN A 56 -1.82 9.46 -6.18
CA ASN A 56 -2.10 10.88 -6.27
C ASN A 56 -3.07 11.26 -5.15
N SER A 57 -2.51 11.91 -4.14
CA SER A 57 -3.20 12.40 -2.95
C SER A 57 -3.74 13.82 -3.15
N LEU A 58 -4.27 14.41 -2.08
CA LEU A 58 -4.76 15.79 -2.11
C LEU A 58 -3.62 16.77 -2.48
N PHE A 59 -3.97 17.81 -3.26
CA PHE A 59 -3.06 18.89 -3.68
C PHE A 59 -1.87 18.42 -4.53
N ASP A 60 -2.09 17.44 -5.42
CA ASP A 60 -1.06 16.87 -6.32
C ASP A 60 0.14 16.26 -5.58
N ASN A 61 -0.03 15.96 -4.29
CA ASN A 61 0.96 15.25 -3.50
C ASN A 61 0.99 13.77 -3.85
N ARG A 62 2.14 13.14 -3.59
CA ARG A 62 2.36 11.73 -3.84
C ARG A 62 2.54 10.97 -2.54
N ASP A 63 1.67 9.99 -2.35
CA ASP A 63 1.77 9.01 -1.28
C ASP A 63 2.14 7.64 -1.86
N PHE A 64 2.60 6.73 -1.01
CA PHE A 64 2.98 5.38 -1.39
C PHE A 64 2.33 4.35 -0.50
N LEU A 65 1.77 3.30 -1.11
CA LEU A 65 1.32 2.10 -0.42
C LEU A 65 2.22 0.94 -0.84
N ILE A 66 2.75 0.22 0.14
CA ILE A 66 3.57 -0.97 -0.10
C ILE A 66 2.79 -2.22 0.29
N ILE A 67 2.73 -3.18 -0.63
CA ILE A 67 2.02 -4.46 -0.49
C ILE A 67 3.01 -5.61 -0.67
N SER A 68 2.86 -6.66 0.13
CA SER A 68 3.64 -7.90 0.01
C SER A 68 3.21 -8.70 -1.22
N ASP A 69 4.14 -9.05 -2.13
CA ASP A 69 3.82 -10.00 -3.23
C ASP A 69 3.59 -11.43 -2.70
N ASP A 70 4.07 -11.75 -1.50
CA ASP A 70 3.91 -13.09 -0.93
C ASP A 70 2.48 -13.37 -0.45
N THR A 71 1.78 -12.35 0.04
CA THR A 71 0.48 -12.48 0.71
C THR A 71 -0.61 -11.62 0.10
N GLY A 72 -0.27 -10.62 -0.70
CA GLY A 72 -1.22 -9.61 -1.17
C GLY A 72 -1.73 -8.69 -0.06
N GLU A 73 -1.11 -8.71 1.13
CA GLU A 73 -1.51 -7.89 2.26
C GLU A 73 -0.64 -6.61 2.34
N PRO A 74 -1.20 -5.49 2.80
CA PRO A 74 -0.44 -4.25 2.96
C PRO A 74 0.64 -4.40 4.01
N ILE A 75 1.70 -3.61 3.86
CA ILE A 75 2.80 -3.54 4.81
C ILE A 75 2.77 -2.18 5.49
N TYR A 76 2.84 -1.11 4.71
CA TYR A 76 2.79 0.25 5.23
C TYR A 76 2.29 1.21 4.17
N TYR A 77 1.87 2.37 4.64
CA TYR A 77 1.59 3.55 3.84
C TYR A 77 2.55 4.67 4.25
N GLN A 78 3.03 5.40 3.27
CA GLN A 78 3.90 6.56 3.45
C GLN A 78 3.25 7.77 2.79
N ASN A 79 2.97 8.80 3.58
CA ASN A 79 2.43 10.04 3.04
C ASN A 79 3.52 10.94 2.44
N PHE A 80 3.10 12.01 1.76
CA PHE A 80 3.98 13.02 1.17
C PHE A 80 4.89 13.75 2.17
N ASN A 81 4.62 13.68 3.48
CA ASN A 81 5.51 14.19 4.53
C ASN A 81 6.53 13.14 5.00
N TYR A 82 6.68 12.03 4.29
CA TYR A 82 7.54 10.89 4.61
C TYR A 82 7.20 10.19 5.94
N ILE A 83 6.00 10.43 6.48
CA ILE A 83 5.51 9.70 7.65
C ILE A 83 5.07 8.32 7.18
N THR A 84 5.70 7.29 7.75
CA THR A 84 5.44 5.89 7.40
C THR A 84 4.64 5.24 8.53
N THR A 85 3.50 4.66 8.20
CA THR A 85 2.59 4.02 9.16
C THR A 85 2.32 2.58 8.71
N GLU A 86 2.46 1.63 9.62
CA GLU A 86 2.14 0.22 9.35
C GLU A 86 0.64 0.06 9.13
N ILE A 87 0.24 -0.76 8.17
CA ILE A 87 -1.17 -1.10 7.93
C ILE A 87 -1.38 -2.56 8.33
N ILE A 88 -2.45 -2.81 9.06
CA ILE A 88 -2.85 -4.16 9.46
C ILE A 88 -4.24 -4.48 8.93
N LYS A 89 -4.49 -5.76 8.71
CA LYS A 89 -5.83 -6.30 8.45
C LYS A 89 -6.44 -6.75 9.77
N LYS A 90 -7.63 -6.25 10.09
CA LYS A 90 -8.43 -6.67 11.25
C LYS A 90 -9.13 -8.00 10.97
N ASP A 91 -9.64 -8.62 12.03
CA ASP A 91 -10.32 -9.93 11.95
C ASP A 91 -11.59 -9.92 11.07
N ASP A 92 -12.22 -8.75 10.92
CA ASP A 92 -13.36 -8.51 10.03
C ASP A 92 -12.96 -8.30 8.56
N GLY A 93 -11.65 -8.31 8.26
CA GLY A 93 -11.10 -8.13 6.93
C GLY A 93 -10.98 -6.67 6.48
N ILE A 94 -11.23 -5.71 7.37
CA ILE A 94 -11.03 -4.27 7.14
C ILE A 94 -9.55 -3.91 7.42
N TYR A 95 -9.00 -3.01 6.60
CA TYR A 95 -7.66 -2.47 6.80
C TYR A 95 -7.67 -1.20 7.65
N ASP A 96 -6.68 -1.06 8.53
CA ASP A 96 -6.50 0.15 9.34
C ASP A 96 -5.01 0.40 9.61
N TYR A 97 -4.68 1.63 10.01
CA TYR A 97 -3.36 1.94 10.53
C TYR A 97 -3.14 1.22 11.86
N LYS A 98 -1.92 0.73 12.07
CA LYS A 98 -1.51 0.18 13.35
C LYS A 98 -1.21 1.32 14.32
N GLU A 99 -1.94 1.36 15.44
CA GLU A 99 -1.70 2.27 16.57
C GLU A 99 -0.36 2.03 17.26
#